data_AF-A0A5S4H2U7-F1
#
_entry.id   AF-A0A5S4H2U7-F1
#
_cell.length_a   1.000
_cell.length_b   1.000
_cell.length_c   1.000
_cell.angle_alpha   90.00
_cell.angle_beta   90.00
_cell.angle_gamma   90.00
#
_symmetry.space_group_name_H-M   'P 1'
#
loop_
_entity.id
_entity.type
_entity.pdbx_description
1 polymer ?
#
loop_
_entity_poly.entity_id
_entity_poly.type
_entity_poly.pdbx_seq_one_letter_code
_entity_poly.pdbx_strand_id
1 'polypeptide(L)'
;MAKTPSPLAAVEVALPEGWLALHRARLRVAVAQSMTGRLATLAGAAAAGVGLFTGDYTGASLLADAALTLAGLGTLRVWKPEGHQRATASVLYLMPGASLAALLVAERIVPGIHWGEAAALAVWTVGTWVTRPAEVARRMLAPPPSYALAPVEEPKPQVVCDHPVAGWWAHNVAVEGGAGPRTALNHIERTGEQAMRAIICSTVPGQPVPDISKKRLSALMNVPENDITIGPVPGCGSAYQFITVGQPDEDRTPATVWADKIAPKAMPGTVLTSVRSGRPPVPDEED
;
A
#
# COMPACT_ATOMS: atom_id res chain seq x y z
N MET A 1 0.12 -50.18 -5.09
CA MET A 1 -1.03 -49.29 -4.77
C MET A 1 -0.52 -48.17 -3.89
N ALA A 2 -0.31 -46.97 -4.45
CA ALA A 2 0.14 -45.80 -3.69
C ALA A 2 -1.07 -45.10 -3.08
N LYS A 3 -1.05 -44.89 -1.76
CA LYS A 3 -2.12 -44.25 -0.98
C LYS A 3 -2.04 -42.74 -1.22
N THR A 4 -3.03 -42.18 -1.90
CA THR A 4 -3.13 -40.73 -2.15
C THR A 4 -3.19 -39.99 -0.81
N PRO A 5 -2.32 -39.00 -0.55
CA PRO A 5 -2.38 -38.22 0.69
C PRO A 5 -3.68 -37.43 0.76
N SER A 6 -4.34 -37.44 1.92
CA SER A 6 -5.56 -36.67 2.16
C SER A 6 -5.30 -35.17 1.93
N PRO A 7 -6.26 -34.45 1.30
CA PRO A 7 -6.15 -33.01 1.11
C PRO A 7 -6.06 -32.31 2.46
N LEU A 8 -5.08 -31.42 2.60
CA LEU A 8 -4.93 -30.57 3.78
C LEU A 8 -6.19 -29.69 3.90
N ALA A 9 -6.79 -29.68 5.08
CA ALA A 9 -7.95 -28.84 5.38
C ALA A 9 -7.58 -27.37 5.17
N ALA A 10 -8.36 -26.65 4.36
CA ALA A 10 -8.21 -25.22 4.20
C ALA A 10 -8.45 -24.54 5.55
N VAL A 11 -7.39 -24.00 6.14
CA VAL A 11 -7.51 -23.15 7.34
C VAL A 11 -7.90 -21.77 6.83
N GLU A 12 -9.21 -21.51 6.77
CA GLU A 12 -9.72 -20.14 6.64
C GLU A 12 -9.33 -19.36 7.89
N VAL A 13 -8.21 -18.64 7.81
CA VAL A 13 -7.86 -17.64 8.83
C VAL A 13 -8.74 -16.43 8.56
N ALA A 14 -9.91 -16.38 9.19
CA ALA A 14 -10.74 -15.19 9.25
C ALA A 14 -9.94 -14.07 9.94
N LEU A 15 -9.41 -13.13 9.16
CA LEU A 15 -8.77 -11.94 9.71
C LEU A 15 -9.85 -11.08 10.40
N PRO A 16 -9.72 -10.76 11.70
CA PRO A 16 -10.73 -9.98 12.41
C PRO A 16 -10.91 -8.60 11.78
N GLU A 17 -12.16 -8.14 11.66
CA GLU A 17 -12.59 -6.96 10.89
C GLU A 17 -11.92 -5.62 11.28
N GLY A 18 -11.20 -5.57 12.42
CA GLY A 18 -10.40 -4.41 12.82
C GLY A 18 -8.98 -4.35 12.26
N TRP A 19 -8.48 -5.42 11.64
CA TRP A 19 -7.05 -5.54 11.29
C TRP A 19 -6.61 -4.54 10.21
N LEU A 20 -7.45 -4.31 9.20
CA LEU A 20 -7.18 -3.34 8.14
C LEU A 20 -7.19 -1.90 8.66
N ALA A 21 -8.10 -1.56 9.58
CA ALA A 21 -8.17 -0.25 10.21
C ALA A 21 -6.93 -0.03 11.10
N LEU A 22 -6.54 -1.02 11.88
CA LEU A 22 -5.33 -1.00 12.71
C LEU A 22 -4.06 -0.87 11.85
N HIS A 23 -4.00 -1.57 10.71
CA HIS A 23 -2.87 -1.49 9.79
C HIS A 23 -2.76 -0.12 9.14
N ARG A 24 -3.88 0.46 8.67
CA ARG A 24 -3.91 1.84 8.16
C ARG A 24 -3.52 2.87 9.22
N ALA A 25 -4.00 2.69 10.46
CA ALA A 25 -3.62 3.57 11.57
C ALA A 25 -2.11 3.48 11.86
N ARG A 26 -1.54 2.27 11.92
CA ARG A 26 -0.10 2.05 12.11
C ARG A 26 0.72 2.66 10.96
N LEU A 27 0.27 2.55 9.72
CA LEU A 27 0.92 3.17 8.57
C LEU A 27 0.89 4.70 8.65
N ARG A 28 -0.25 5.30 9.01
CA ARG A 28 -0.36 6.76 9.19
C ARG A 28 0.55 7.27 10.30
N VAL A 29 0.60 6.55 11.43
CA VAL A 29 1.51 6.88 12.53
C VAL A 29 2.97 6.76 12.09
N ALA A 30 3.33 5.72 11.32
CA ALA A 30 4.69 5.56 10.80
C ALA A 30 5.09 6.69 9.84
N VAL A 31 4.17 7.12 8.95
CA VAL A 31 4.38 8.26 8.05
C VAL A 31 4.54 9.56 8.83
N ALA A 32 3.65 9.83 9.80
CA ALA A 32 3.73 11.02 10.65
C ALA A 32 5.07 11.06 11.41
N GLN A 33 5.47 9.96 12.03
CA GLN A 33 6.75 9.84 12.75
C GLN A 33 7.98 10.01 11.83
N SER A 34 7.90 9.55 10.58
CA SER A 34 8.96 9.77 9.59
C SER A 34 9.06 11.24 9.19
N MET A 35 7.93 11.91 8.96
CA MET A 35 7.89 13.34 8.65
C MET A 35 8.37 14.18 9.82
N THR A 36 7.93 13.89 11.04
CA THR A 36 8.38 14.59 12.25
C THR A 36 9.88 14.47 12.44
N GLY A 37 10.47 13.28 12.24
CA GLY A 37 11.92 13.10 12.30
C GLY A 37 12.67 13.96 11.30
N ARG A 38 12.19 14.05 10.05
CA ARG A 38 12.80 14.90 9.01
C ARG A 38 12.69 16.38 9.32
N LEU A 39 11.51 16.83 9.73
CA LEU A 39 11.29 18.22 10.10
C LEU A 39 12.15 18.61 11.30
N ALA A 40 12.31 17.71 12.28
CA ALA A 40 13.20 17.93 13.41
C ALA A 40 14.67 18.03 12.99
N THR A 41 15.16 17.15 12.09
CA THR A 41 16.53 17.24 11.56
C THR A 41 16.76 18.55 10.80
N LEU A 42 15.80 18.96 9.96
CA LEU A 42 15.91 20.24 9.23
C LEU A 42 15.88 21.44 10.17
N ALA A 43 14.98 21.43 11.16
CA ALA A 43 14.90 22.49 12.16
C ALA A 43 16.18 22.57 13.00
N GLY A 44 16.74 21.42 13.41
CA GLY A 44 18.01 21.34 14.14
C GLY A 44 19.19 21.85 13.31
N ALA A 45 19.28 21.44 12.03
CA ALA A 45 20.32 21.91 11.12
C ALA A 45 20.22 23.42 10.85
N ALA A 46 19.00 23.94 10.66
CA ALA A 46 18.77 25.38 10.50
C ALA A 46 19.13 26.15 11.78
N ALA A 47 18.74 25.66 12.95
CA ALA A 47 19.06 26.28 14.23
C ALA A 47 20.58 26.27 14.51
N ALA A 48 21.27 25.17 14.22
CA ALA A 48 22.73 25.08 14.31
C ALA A 48 23.39 26.04 13.32
N GLY A 49 22.90 26.10 12.08
CA GLY A 49 23.36 27.04 11.07
C GLY A 49 23.23 28.51 11.50
N VAL A 50 22.10 28.90 12.10
CA VAL A 50 21.93 30.25 12.68
C VAL A 50 22.89 30.49 13.85
N GLY A 51 23.12 29.46 14.68
CA GLY A 51 24.06 29.49 15.81
C GLY A 51 25.49 29.84 15.39
N LEU A 52 25.95 29.32 14.25
CA LEU A 52 27.28 29.63 13.67
C LEU A 52 27.47 31.13 13.36
N PHE A 53 26.40 31.89 13.11
CA PHE A 53 26.49 33.31 12.77
C PHE A 53 26.20 34.26 13.93
N THR A 54 25.50 33.80 14.97
CA THR A 54 24.92 34.69 15.98
C THR A 54 25.36 34.38 17.41
N GLY A 55 25.86 33.17 17.74
CA GLY A 55 26.40 32.80 19.06
C GLY A 55 25.40 32.78 20.25
N ASP A 56 24.31 33.55 20.16
CA ASP A 56 23.35 33.79 21.24
C ASP A 56 22.30 32.67 21.37
N TYR A 57 22.05 31.90 20.30
CA TYR A 57 20.97 30.91 20.27
C TYR A 57 21.41 29.46 20.57
N THR A 58 22.71 29.21 20.77
CA THR A 58 23.26 27.85 20.98
C THR A 58 22.67 27.16 22.22
N GLY A 59 22.37 27.91 23.29
CA GLY A 59 21.76 27.35 24.49
C GLY A 59 20.30 26.91 24.28
N ALA A 60 19.53 27.71 23.54
CA ALA A 60 18.15 27.39 23.22
C ALA A 60 18.03 26.21 22.24
N SER A 61 18.94 26.12 21.26
CA SER A 61 18.98 24.99 20.33
C SER A 61 19.37 23.68 21.01
N LEU A 62 20.34 23.70 21.94
CA LEU A 62 20.68 22.54 22.77
C LEU A 62 19.51 22.05 23.62
N LEU A 63 18.76 22.97 24.25
CA LEU A 63 17.56 22.60 25.03
C LEU A 63 16.45 22.03 24.15
N ALA A 64 16.23 22.61 22.97
CA ALA A 64 15.25 22.11 22.02
C ALA A 64 15.63 20.72 21.50
N ASP A 65 16.89 20.49 21.17
CA ASP A 65 17.39 19.20 20.69
C ASP A 65 17.33 18.12 21.79
N ALA A 66 17.72 18.47 23.02
CA ALA A 66 17.60 17.58 24.17
C ALA A 66 16.13 17.21 24.44
N ALA A 67 15.21 18.20 24.42
CA ALA A 67 13.79 17.95 24.62
C ALA A 67 13.22 17.02 23.54
N LEU A 68 13.60 17.22 22.28
CA LEU A 68 13.10 16.44 21.15
C LEU A 68 13.67 15.01 21.16
N THR A 69 14.94 14.85 21.50
CA THR A 69 15.60 13.55 21.66
C THR A 69 15.00 12.76 22.83
N LEU A 70 14.77 13.42 23.98
CA LEU A 70 14.17 12.79 25.16
C LEU A 70 12.69 12.45 24.95
N ALA A 71 11.91 13.31 24.29
CA ALA A 71 10.52 13.01 23.93
C ALA A 71 10.44 11.78 23.04
N GLY A 72 11.30 11.71 22.02
CA GLY A 72 11.42 10.58 21.14
C GLY A 72 11.81 9.28 21.85
N LEU A 73 12.79 9.33 22.76
CA LEU A 73 13.19 8.20 23.60
C LEU A 73 12.05 7.75 24.53
N GLY A 74 11.29 8.70 25.08
CA GLY A 74 10.12 8.44 25.91
C GLY A 74 9.04 7.67 25.16
N THR A 75 8.70 8.08 23.94
CA THR A 75 7.73 7.35 23.10
C THR A 75 8.20 5.93 22.79
N LEU A 76 9.50 5.73 22.59
CA LEU A 76 10.13 4.41 22.40
C LEU A 76 10.01 3.51 23.64
N ARG A 77 10.18 4.08 24.83
CA ARG A 77 10.08 3.33 26.09
C ARG A 77 8.66 2.92 26.44
N VAL A 78 7.66 3.72 26.11
CA VAL A 78 6.24 3.45 26.43
C VAL A 78 5.68 2.30 25.58
N TRP A 79 6.21 2.08 24.38
CA TRP A 79 5.55 1.22 23.40
C TRP A 79 6.10 -0.22 23.31
N LYS A 80 7.20 -0.62 24.00
CA LYS A 80 7.88 -1.89 23.68
C LYS A 80 8.57 -2.68 24.82
N PRO A 81 8.65 -4.02 24.66
CA PRO A 81 9.15 -4.96 25.68
C PRO A 81 10.67 -4.90 25.87
N GLU A 82 11.11 -5.46 26.99
CA GLU A 82 12.49 -5.46 27.50
C GLU A 82 13.43 -6.40 26.70
N GLY A 83 14.74 -6.10 26.70
CA GLY A 83 15.77 -6.97 26.09
C GLY A 83 16.89 -6.21 25.37
N HIS A 84 17.85 -6.96 24.81
CA HIS A 84 19.05 -6.42 24.14
C HIS A 84 18.72 -5.51 22.95
N GLN A 85 17.66 -5.82 22.20
CA GLN A 85 17.18 -5.00 21.08
C GLN A 85 16.72 -3.60 21.51
N ARG A 86 16.17 -3.45 22.72
CA ARG A 86 15.78 -2.15 23.30
C ARG A 86 17.01 -1.28 23.54
N ALA A 87 18.08 -1.86 24.08
CA ALA A 87 19.32 -1.14 24.31
C ALA A 87 19.93 -0.64 22.99
N THR A 88 20.05 -1.51 21.98
CA THR A 88 20.57 -1.13 20.66
C THR A 88 19.72 -0.04 20.00
N ALA A 89 18.40 -0.17 20.06
CA ALA A 89 17.51 0.82 19.47
C ALA A 89 17.51 2.15 20.23
N SER A 90 17.63 2.14 21.56
CA SER A 90 17.80 3.36 22.36
C SER A 90 19.11 4.07 22.03
N VAL A 91 20.21 3.34 21.86
CA VAL A 91 21.51 3.91 21.45
C VAL A 91 21.40 4.53 20.06
N LEU A 92 20.84 3.81 19.08
CA LEU A 92 20.63 4.33 17.73
C LEU A 92 19.72 5.57 17.70
N TYR A 93 18.76 5.65 18.64
CA TYR A 93 17.86 6.80 18.75
C TYR A 93 18.52 8.01 19.42
N LEU A 94 19.37 7.78 20.42
CA LEU A 94 20.11 8.83 21.14
C LEU A 94 21.29 9.39 20.35
N MET A 95 21.90 8.58 19.47
CA MET A 95 23.13 8.95 18.76
C MET A 95 23.03 10.29 18.03
N PRO A 96 21.96 10.62 17.27
CA PRO A 96 21.87 11.90 16.57
C PRO A 96 21.87 13.08 17.54
N GLY A 97 20.99 13.10 18.54
CA GLY A 97 20.95 14.21 19.50
C GLY A 97 22.24 14.35 20.31
N ALA A 98 22.82 13.23 20.76
CA ALA A 98 24.08 13.26 21.50
C ALA A 98 25.26 13.77 20.64
N SER A 99 25.32 13.39 19.37
CA SER A 99 26.38 13.86 18.46
C SER A 99 26.18 15.31 18.03
N LEU A 100 24.94 15.76 17.82
CA LEU A 100 24.65 17.17 17.56
C LEU A 100 25.00 18.05 18.77
N ALA A 101 24.62 17.62 19.97
CA ALA A 101 24.99 18.32 21.20
C ALA A 101 26.51 18.39 21.38
N ALA A 102 27.25 17.30 21.08
CA ALA A 102 28.70 17.31 21.12
C ALA A 102 29.32 18.29 20.12
N LEU A 103 28.78 18.38 18.90
CA LEU A 103 29.20 19.36 17.88
C LEU A 103 28.98 20.79 18.38
N LEU A 104 27.79 21.11 18.90
CA LEU A 104 27.46 22.44 19.42
C LEU A 104 28.31 22.83 20.65
N VAL A 105 28.68 21.86 21.50
CA VAL A 105 29.61 22.09 22.61
C VAL A 105 31.04 22.33 22.10
N ALA A 106 31.48 21.63 21.06
CA ALA A 106 32.78 21.83 20.44
C ALA A 106 32.91 23.23 19.82
N GLU A 107 31.86 23.72 19.13
CA GLU A 107 31.79 25.08 18.56
C GLU A 107 31.96 26.18 19.64
N ARG A 108 31.56 25.91 20.88
CA ARG A 108 31.73 26.86 22.01
C ARG A 108 33.15 26.95 22.54
N ILE A 109 33.99 25.95 22.30
CA ILE A 109 35.35 25.89 22.86
C ILE A 109 36.33 26.69 22.00
N VAL A 110 36.08 26.82 20.68
CA VAL A 110 36.97 27.52 19.75
C VAL A 110 36.27 28.73 19.13
N PRO A 111 36.46 29.95 19.65
CA PRO A 111 35.81 31.14 19.10
C PRO A 111 36.30 31.44 17.67
N GLY A 112 35.38 31.66 16.73
CA GLY A 112 35.67 32.02 15.33
C GLY A 112 34.75 31.35 14.32
N ILE A 113 34.77 31.79 13.05
CA ILE A 113 34.07 31.10 11.96
C ILE A 113 34.99 30.01 11.43
N HIS A 114 34.69 28.75 11.77
CA HIS A 114 35.46 27.61 11.31
C HIS A 114 34.70 26.88 10.20
N TRP A 115 35.17 26.98 8.96
CA TRP A 115 34.60 26.25 7.83
C TRP A 115 34.57 24.73 8.04
N GLY A 116 35.46 24.21 8.90
CA GLY A 116 35.46 22.81 9.32
C GLY A 116 34.21 22.41 10.13
N GLU A 117 33.66 23.30 10.96
CA GLU A 117 32.46 23.05 11.76
C GLU A 117 31.21 23.05 10.87
N ALA A 118 31.11 24.01 9.94
CA ALA A 118 30.07 24.05 8.92
C ALA A 118 30.08 22.79 8.03
N ALA A 119 31.28 22.34 7.63
CA ALA A 119 31.45 21.09 6.87
C ALA A 119 31.05 19.87 7.71
N ALA A 120 31.44 19.80 8.98
CA ALA A 120 31.06 18.72 9.89
C ALA A 120 29.54 18.66 10.10
N LEU A 121 28.88 19.81 10.28
CA LEU A 121 27.42 19.91 10.40
C LEU A 121 26.71 19.46 9.12
N ALA A 122 27.21 19.87 7.95
CA ALA A 122 26.66 19.45 6.66
C ALA A 122 26.80 17.94 6.46
N VAL A 123 27.99 17.38 6.73
CA VAL A 123 28.25 15.93 6.67
C VAL A 123 27.35 15.18 7.66
N TRP A 124 27.19 15.70 8.89
CA TRP A 124 26.34 15.11 9.91
C TRP A 124 24.86 15.11 9.48
N THR A 125 24.39 16.21 8.91
CA THR A 125 23.00 16.35 8.43
C THR A 125 22.73 15.39 7.28
N VAL A 126 23.62 15.33 6.28
CA VAL A 126 23.50 14.39 5.16
C VAL A 126 23.59 12.95 5.65
N GLY A 127 24.54 12.66 6.55
CA GLY A 127 24.74 11.33 7.13
C GLY A 127 23.50 10.83 7.88
N THR A 128 22.93 11.63 8.77
CA THR A 128 21.71 11.28 9.51
C THR A 128 20.49 11.18 8.60
N TRP A 129 20.40 12.02 7.57
CA TRP A 129 19.33 11.98 6.58
C TRP A 129 19.35 10.70 5.74
N VAL A 130 20.53 10.24 5.32
CA VAL A 130 20.71 9.02 4.51
C VAL A 130 20.55 7.76 5.36
N THR A 131 21.21 7.69 6.51
CA THR A 131 21.22 6.48 7.36
C THR A 131 19.89 6.24 8.07
N ARG A 132 19.11 7.30 8.31
CA ARG A 132 17.79 7.25 8.99
C ARG A 132 17.81 6.37 10.24
N PRO A 133 18.67 6.67 11.23
CA PRO A 133 18.91 5.79 12.36
C PRO A 133 17.62 5.47 13.15
N ALA A 134 16.68 6.43 13.23
CA ALA A 134 15.36 6.20 13.83
C ALA A 134 14.49 5.18 13.06
N GLU A 135 14.60 5.14 11.73
CA GLU A 135 13.90 4.14 10.92
C GLU A 135 14.50 2.74 11.13
N VAL A 136 15.83 2.64 11.15
CA VAL A 136 16.55 1.39 11.42
C VAL A 136 16.22 0.86 12.82
N ALA A 137 16.30 1.71 13.85
CA ALA A 137 15.94 1.34 15.22
C ALA A 137 14.50 0.84 15.35
N ARG A 138 13.55 1.50 14.66
CA ARG A 138 12.15 1.06 14.63
C ARG A 138 11.98 -0.29 13.95
N ARG A 139 12.66 -0.53 12.82
CA ARG A 139 12.65 -1.82 12.11
C ARG A 139 13.25 -2.95 12.94
N MET A 140 14.29 -2.68 13.73
CA MET A 140 14.85 -3.69 14.65
C MET A 140 13.86 -4.06 15.76
N LEU A 141 13.11 -3.08 16.27
CA LEU A 141 12.19 -3.29 17.38
C LEU A 141 10.80 -3.80 16.96
N ALA A 142 10.34 -3.41 15.78
CA ALA A 142 9.15 -3.95 15.14
C ALA A 142 9.61 -4.25 13.73
N PRO A 143 10.09 -5.48 13.50
CA PRO A 143 10.24 -5.96 12.14
C PRO A 143 8.93 -5.62 11.42
N PRO A 144 9.00 -5.04 10.21
CA PRO A 144 7.79 -4.95 9.40
C PRO A 144 7.14 -6.34 9.43
N PRO A 145 5.81 -6.43 9.55
CA PRO A 145 5.15 -7.74 9.49
C PRO A 145 5.78 -8.44 8.30
N SER A 146 6.38 -9.60 8.55
CA SER A 146 7.00 -10.35 7.48
C SER A 146 5.90 -10.53 6.46
N TYR A 147 5.96 -9.77 5.38
CA TYR A 147 5.47 -10.24 4.10
C TYR A 147 6.45 -11.36 3.74
N ALA A 148 6.49 -12.44 4.53
CA ALA A 148 6.18 -13.70 3.94
C ALA A 148 4.92 -13.35 3.16
N LEU A 149 5.13 -13.06 1.87
CA LEU A 149 4.29 -13.62 0.84
C LEU A 149 4.08 -15.03 1.38
N ALA A 150 3.04 -15.24 2.20
CA ALA A 150 2.38 -16.52 2.28
C ALA A 150 2.28 -16.81 0.81
N PRO A 151 3.13 -17.74 0.30
CA PRO A 151 3.56 -17.76 -1.09
C PRO A 151 2.32 -17.38 -1.82
N VAL A 152 2.32 -16.19 -2.44
CA VAL A 152 1.14 -15.81 -3.21
C VAL A 152 1.05 -17.03 -4.06
N GLU A 153 0.04 -17.85 -3.80
CA GLU A 153 -0.32 -18.90 -4.69
C GLU A 153 -0.65 -18.00 -5.85
N GLU A 154 0.34 -17.80 -6.75
CA GLU A 154 0.14 -17.37 -8.11
C GLU A 154 -1.14 -18.09 -8.40
N PRO A 155 -2.28 -17.39 -8.51
CA PRO A 155 -3.56 -18.06 -8.46
C PRO A 155 -3.41 -19.07 -9.56
N LYS A 156 -3.17 -20.33 -9.15
CA LYS A 156 -2.97 -21.39 -10.11
C LYS A 156 -4.24 -21.24 -10.89
N PRO A 157 -4.19 -21.08 -12.21
CA PRO A 157 -5.41 -20.96 -12.96
C PRO A 157 -6.20 -22.24 -12.65
N GLN A 158 -7.06 -22.18 -11.63
CA GLN A 158 -8.22 -22.99 -11.45
C GLN A 158 -9.12 -22.44 -12.54
N VAL A 159 -8.73 -22.80 -13.76
CA VAL A 159 -9.67 -23.06 -14.82
C VAL A 159 -10.70 -23.97 -14.17
N VAL A 160 -11.97 -23.60 -14.32
CA VAL A 160 -13.14 -24.14 -13.61
C VAL A 160 -13.53 -23.29 -12.39
N CYS A 161 -14.01 -22.07 -12.67
CA CYS A 161 -15.23 -21.64 -11.99
C CYS A 161 -16.36 -22.58 -12.47
N ASP A 162 -17.02 -23.31 -11.57
CA ASP A 162 -18.25 -24.09 -11.81
C ASP A 162 -19.47 -23.19 -12.12
N HIS A 163 -19.25 -22.07 -12.80
CA HIS A 163 -20.30 -21.14 -13.19
C HIS A 163 -20.76 -21.47 -14.61
N PRO A 164 -22.08 -21.58 -14.87
CA PRO A 164 -22.58 -21.94 -16.20
C PRO A 164 -22.09 -21.01 -17.31
N VAL A 165 -21.90 -19.72 -17.00
CA VAL A 165 -21.34 -18.73 -17.95
C VAL A 165 -19.86 -18.98 -18.24
N ALA A 166 -19.05 -19.44 -17.27
CA ALA A 166 -17.66 -19.80 -17.53
C ALA A 166 -17.59 -21.02 -18.46
N GLY A 167 -18.46 -22.00 -18.24
CA GLY A 167 -18.63 -23.15 -19.13
C GLY A 167 -19.04 -22.71 -20.54
N TRP A 168 -20.08 -21.88 -20.66
CA TRP A 168 -20.51 -21.35 -21.95
C TRP A 168 -19.39 -20.59 -22.68
N TRP A 169 -18.63 -19.76 -21.97
CA TRP A 169 -17.49 -19.03 -22.53
C TRP A 169 -16.41 -19.99 -23.06
N ALA A 170 -16.06 -21.02 -22.30
CA ALA A 170 -15.09 -22.02 -22.71
C ALA A 170 -15.50 -22.72 -24.02
N HIS A 171 -16.79 -23.00 -24.20
CA HIS A 171 -17.32 -23.72 -25.35
C HIS A 171 -17.57 -22.86 -26.60
N ASN A 172 -17.84 -21.55 -26.43
CA ASN A 172 -18.28 -20.70 -27.55
C ASN A 172 -17.31 -19.55 -27.86
N VAL A 173 -16.58 -19.04 -26.86
CA VAL A 173 -15.71 -17.87 -27.00
C VAL A 173 -14.24 -18.24 -27.01
N ALA A 174 -13.83 -19.14 -26.11
CA ALA A 174 -12.44 -19.53 -25.91
C ALA A 174 -11.89 -20.57 -26.90
N VAL A 175 -12.76 -21.08 -27.77
CA VAL A 175 -12.40 -22.03 -28.83
C VAL A 175 -11.49 -21.41 -29.89
N GLU A 176 -10.75 -22.25 -30.61
CA GLU A 176 -9.95 -21.80 -31.75
C GLU A 176 -10.85 -21.15 -32.81
N GLY A 177 -10.47 -19.95 -33.27
CA GLY A 177 -11.28 -19.14 -34.19
C GLY A 177 -12.44 -18.38 -33.52
N GLY A 178 -12.66 -18.55 -32.20
CA GLY A 178 -13.66 -17.84 -31.41
C GLY A 178 -13.37 -16.34 -31.23
N ALA A 179 -14.19 -15.68 -30.41
CA ALA A 179 -14.04 -14.24 -30.14
C ALA A 179 -12.89 -13.91 -29.17
N GLY A 180 -12.43 -14.88 -28.37
CA GLY A 180 -11.34 -14.70 -27.40
C GLY A 180 -10.63 -16.03 -27.12
N PRO A 181 -9.88 -16.58 -28.09
CA PRO A 181 -9.25 -17.90 -27.95
C PRO A 181 -8.27 -17.93 -26.77
N ARG A 182 -8.12 -19.08 -26.11
CA ARG A 182 -7.18 -19.25 -24.96
C ARG A 182 -7.47 -18.31 -23.79
N THR A 183 -8.75 -18.02 -23.54
CA THR A 183 -9.19 -17.23 -22.39
C THR A 183 -10.13 -18.03 -21.50
N ALA A 184 -10.20 -17.65 -20.23
CA ALA A 184 -11.19 -18.15 -19.28
C ALA A 184 -11.87 -16.99 -18.55
N LEU A 185 -13.07 -17.22 -18.03
CA LEU A 185 -13.78 -16.27 -17.17
C LEU A 185 -13.65 -16.66 -15.70
N ASN A 186 -13.28 -15.67 -14.89
CA ASN A 186 -13.20 -15.70 -13.44
C ASN A 186 -14.04 -14.57 -12.83
N HIS A 187 -14.35 -14.67 -11.53
CA HIS A 187 -15.05 -13.62 -10.76
C HIS A 187 -16.32 -13.09 -11.45
N ILE A 188 -17.19 -14.01 -11.88
CA ILE A 188 -18.44 -13.66 -12.57
C ILE A 188 -19.45 -13.13 -11.55
N GLU A 189 -19.90 -11.90 -11.76
CA GLU A 189 -20.94 -11.24 -10.98
C GLU A 189 -22.10 -10.83 -11.90
N ARG A 190 -23.33 -11.19 -11.50
CA ARG A 190 -24.54 -10.73 -12.18
C ARG A 190 -24.93 -9.35 -11.65
N THR A 191 -24.88 -8.35 -12.51
CA THR A 191 -25.14 -6.94 -12.18
C THR A 191 -26.56 -6.48 -12.53
N GLY A 192 -27.30 -7.27 -13.30
CA GLY A 192 -28.74 -7.07 -13.59
C GLY A 192 -29.36 -8.30 -14.24
N GLU A 193 -30.61 -8.20 -14.69
CA GLU A 193 -31.27 -9.34 -15.35
C GLU A 193 -30.54 -9.77 -16.63
N GLN A 194 -30.08 -8.80 -17.43
CA GLN A 194 -29.33 -9.01 -18.67
C GLN A 194 -27.89 -8.48 -18.60
N ALA A 195 -27.42 -8.08 -17.41
CA ALA A 195 -26.11 -7.49 -17.23
C ALA A 195 -25.20 -8.35 -16.36
N MET A 196 -23.94 -8.47 -16.78
CA MET A 196 -22.92 -9.19 -16.05
C MET A 196 -21.55 -8.50 -16.12
N ARG A 197 -20.74 -8.83 -15.12
CA ARG A 197 -19.37 -8.38 -14.95
C ARG A 197 -18.48 -9.59 -14.69
N ALA A 198 -17.33 -9.68 -15.34
CA ALA A 198 -16.38 -10.77 -15.11
C ALA A 198 -14.94 -10.33 -15.37
N ILE A 199 -13.99 -11.15 -14.93
CA ILE A 199 -12.57 -11.01 -15.23
C ILE A 199 -12.18 -12.10 -16.24
N ILE A 200 -11.61 -11.68 -17.35
CA ILE A 200 -11.03 -12.55 -18.37
C ILE A 200 -9.56 -12.77 -18.03
N CYS A 201 -9.12 -14.02 -18.05
CA CYS A 201 -7.72 -14.39 -17.85
C CYS A 201 -7.19 -15.21 -19.01
N SER A 202 -5.88 -15.09 -19.28
CA SER A 202 -5.18 -15.99 -20.20
C SER A 202 -5.11 -17.39 -19.61
N THR A 203 -5.44 -18.41 -20.41
CA THR A 203 -5.24 -19.81 -20.00
C THR A 203 -3.78 -20.25 -20.11
N VAL A 204 -2.93 -19.45 -20.76
CA VAL A 204 -1.49 -19.70 -20.87
C VAL A 204 -0.75 -18.84 -19.85
N PRO A 205 -0.08 -19.46 -18.85
CA PRO A 205 0.65 -18.72 -17.84
C PRO A 205 1.70 -17.77 -18.44
N GLY A 206 1.76 -16.54 -17.92
CA GLY A 206 2.70 -15.52 -18.37
C GLY A 206 2.39 -14.87 -19.72
N GLN A 207 1.32 -15.26 -20.41
CA GLN A 207 0.88 -14.61 -21.65
C GLN A 207 -0.19 -13.55 -21.39
N PRO A 208 -0.19 -12.44 -22.15
CA PRO A 208 -1.27 -11.46 -22.09
C PRO A 208 -2.59 -12.08 -22.58
N VAL A 209 -3.71 -11.53 -22.12
CA VAL A 209 -5.02 -11.80 -22.69
C VAL A 209 -4.99 -11.38 -24.17
N PRO A 210 -5.30 -12.28 -25.12
CA PRO A 210 -5.35 -11.93 -26.53
C PRO A 210 -6.47 -10.91 -26.78
N ASP A 211 -6.35 -10.15 -27.87
CA ASP A 211 -7.37 -9.19 -28.23
C ASP A 211 -8.72 -9.88 -28.48
N ILE A 212 -9.77 -9.35 -27.84
CA ILE A 212 -11.10 -9.96 -27.83
C ILE A 212 -11.98 -9.18 -28.77
N SER A 213 -12.40 -9.86 -29.85
CA SER A 213 -13.22 -9.24 -30.88
C SER A 213 -14.63 -8.97 -30.37
N LYS A 214 -14.90 -7.72 -29.96
CA LYS A 214 -16.24 -7.26 -29.55
C LYS A 214 -17.32 -7.57 -30.58
N LYS A 215 -17.04 -7.41 -31.88
CA LYS A 215 -17.96 -7.72 -32.98
C LYS A 215 -18.47 -9.16 -32.95
N ARG A 216 -17.53 -10.12 -32.88
CA ARG A 216 -17.83 -11.54 -32.77
C ARG A 216 -18.56 -11.89 -31.49
N LEU A 217 -18.18 -11.26 -30.37
CA LEU A 217 -18.84 -11.49 -29.09
C LEU A 217 -20.28 -10.95 -29.10
N SER A 218 -20.50 -9.77 -29.67
CA SER A 218 -21.81 -9.16 -29.91
C SER A 218 -22.70 -10.07 -30.77
N ALA A 219 -22.18 -10.57 -31.89
CA ALA A 219 -22.90 -11.50 -32.75
C ALA A 219 -23.25 -12.83 -32.05
N LEU A 220 -22.34 -13.35 -31.22
CA LEU A 220 -22.53 -14.61 -30.50
C LEU A 220 -23.55 -14.50 -29.36
N MET A 221 -23.52 -13.38 -28.62
CA MET A 221 -24.40 -13.15 -27.48
C MET A 221 -25.73 -12.51 -27.86
N ASN A 222 -25.86 -12.02 -29.09
CA ASN A 222 -26.97 -11.18 -29.55
C ASN A 222 -27.16 -9.93 -28.66
N VAL A 223 -26.05 -9.24 -28.36
CA VAL A 223 -25.99 -8.01 -27.54
C VAL A 223 -25.31 -6.90 -28.35
N PRO A 224 -25.78 -5.64 -28.31
CA PRO A 224 -25.12 -4.54 -29.02
C PRO A 224 -23.64 -4.37 -28.64
N GLU A 225 -22.77 -4.04 -29.60
CA GLU A 225 -21.34 -3.83 -29.33
C GLU A 225 -21.07 -2.75 -28.28
N ASN A 226 -21.91 -1.72 -28.24
CA ASN A 226 -21.81 -0.62 -27.28
C ASN A 226 -22.08 -1.06 -25.84
N ASP A 227 -22.77 -2.18 -25.65
CA ASP A 227 -23.05 -2.77 -24.33
C ASP A 227 -21.96 -3.73 -23.88
N ILE A 228 -20.88 -3.90 -24.68
CA ILE A 228 -19.73 -4.74 -24.35
C ILE A 228 -18.52 -3.85 -24.09
N THR A 229 -18.15 -3.74 -22.81
CA THR A 229 -16.94 -3.02 -22.39
C THR A 229 -15.87 -4.01 -21.97
N ILE A 230 -14.69 -3.89 -22.58
CA ILE A 230 -13.50 -4.67 -22.23
C ILE A 230 -12.39 -3.68 -21.89
N GLY A 231 -11.70 -3.87 -20.76
CA GLY A 231 -10.67 -2.94 -20.30
C GLY A 231 -9.64 -3.58 -19.37
N PRO A 232 -8.62 -2.83 -18.95
CA PRO A 232 -7.61 -3.33 -18.01
C PRO A 232 -8.19 -3.45 -16.59
N VAL A 233 -7.69 -4.43 -15.82
CA VAL A 233 -7.98 -4.55 -14.39
C VAL A 233 -6.94 -3.72 -13.60
N PRO A 234 -7.33 -2.70 -12.82
CA PRO A 234 -6.38 -1.89 -12.07
C PRO A 234 -5.55 -2.72 -11.09
N GLY A 235 -4.22 -2.57 -11.13
CA GLY A 235 -3.29 -3.30 -10.28
C GLY A 235 -2.95 -4.72 -10.75
N CYS A 236 -3.50 -5.18 -11.87
CA CYS A 236 -3.16 -6.44 -12.51
C CYS A 236 -2.37 -6.21 -13.82
N GLY A 237 -1.51 -7.17 -14.17
CA GLY A 237 -0.82 -7.17 -15.46
C GLY A 237 -1.75 -7.53 -16.62
N SER A 238 -1.21 -7.53 -17.84
CA SER A 238 -1.94 -7.84 -19.09
C SER A 238 -2.49 -9.27 -19.19
N ALA A 239 -2.16 -10.13 -18.24
CA ALA A 239 -2.75 -11.46 -18.09
C ALA A 239 -4.23 -11.44 -17.65
N TYR A 240 -4.75 -10.26 -17.27
CA TYR A 240 -6.13 -10.06 -16.87
C TYR A 240 -6.77 -8.89 -17.60
N GLN A 241 -8.00 -9.08 -18.04
CA GLN A 241 -8.85 -8.03 -18.54
C GLN A 241 -10.21 -8.10 -17.85
N PHE A 242 -10.85 -6.96 -17.79
CA PHE A 242 -12.17 -6.79 -17.24
C PHE A 242 -13.19 -6.82 -18.38
N ILE A 243 -14.33 -7.49 -18.20
CA ILE A 243 -15.46 -7.43 -19.13
C ILE A 243 -16.75 -7.07 -18.39
N THR A 244 -17.53 -6.18 -19.00
CA THR A 244 -18.92 -5.90 -18.66
C THR A 244 -19.78 -6.08 -19.90
N VAL A 245 -20.89 -6.79 -19.75
CA VAL A 245 -21.89 -7.00 -20.79
C VAL A 245 -23.23 -6.48 -20.28
N GLY A 246 -23.92 -5.70 -21.11
CA GLY A 246 -25.18 -5.06 -20.77
C GLY A 246 -25.01 -3.79 -19.93
N GLN A 247 -26.11 -3.06 -19.76
CA GLN A 247 -26.16 -1.94 -18.81
C GLN A 247 -26.51 -2.48 -17.42
N PRO A 248 -25.67 -2.22 -16.40
CA PRO A 248 -26.02 -2.58 -15.02
C PRO A 248 -27.29 -1.83 -14.61
N ASP A 249 -28.13 -2.45 -13.78
CA ASP A 249 -29.32 -1.77 -13.26
C ASP A 249 -28.87 -0.47 -12.56
N GLU A 250 -29.32 0.68 -13.07
CA GLU A 250 -28.92 2.02 -12.61
C GLU A 250 -29.20 2.25 -11.11
N ASP A 251 -30.05 1.42 -10.51
CA ASP A 251 -30.47 1.52 -9.11
C ASP A 251 -29.45 0.99 -8.08
N ARG A 252 -28.33 0.38 -8.52
CA ARG A 252 -27.26 -0.07 -7.59
C ARG A 252 -26.24 1.02 -7.31
N THR A 253 -26.69 2.10 -6.69
CA THR A 253 -25.79 3.08 -6.09
C THR A 253 -24.84 2.41 -5.05
N PRO A 254 -23.62 2.92 -4.84
CA PRO A 254 -22.75 2.43 -3.76
C PRO A 254 -23.42 2.44 -2.39
N ALA A 255 -24.39 3.34 -2.18
CA ALA A 255 -25.22 3.42 -1.00
C ALA A 255 -26.15 2.21 -0.86
N THR A 256 -26.81 1.78 -1.93
CA THR A 256 -27.68 0.58 -1.91
C THR A 256 -26.85 -0.69 -1.74
N VAL A 257 -25.70 -0.81 -2.42
CA VAL A 257 -24.78 -1.96 -2.20
C VAL A 257 -24.27 -2.03 -0.77
N TRP A 258 -23.92 -0.87 -0.16
CA TRP A 258 -23.55 -0.82 1.25
C TRP A 258 -24.70 -1.25 2.16
N ALA A 259 -25.88 -0.67 1.99
CA ALA A 259 -27.05 -0.94 2.83
C ALA A 259 -27.51 -2.40 2.76
N ASP A 260 -27.47 -3.02 1.58
CA ASP A 260 -28.04 -4.35 1.36
C ASP A 260 -27.05 -5.49 1.64
N LYS A 261 -25.77 -5.29 1.33
CA LYS A 261 -24.77 -6.38 1.37
C LYS A 261 -23.72 -6.23 2.46
N ILE A 262 -23.31 -4.99 2.76
CA ILE A 262 -22.15 -4.73 3.63
C ILE A 262 -22.60 -4.40 5.05
N ALA A 263 -23.51 -3.45 5.24
CA ALA A 263 -24.00 -3.02 6.54
C ALA A 263 -24.60 -4.19 7.35
N PRO A 264 -25.48 -5.06 6.82
CA PRO A 264 -26.09 -6.10 7.62
C PRO A 264 -25.10 -7.18 8.09
N LYS A 265 -24.02 -7.39 7.34
CA LYS A 265 -23.05 -8.47 7.59
C LYS A 265 -21.82 -8.01 8.37
N ALA A 266 -21.31 -6.83 8.05
CA ALA A 266 -20.04 -6.32 8.58
C ALA A 266 -20.23 -5.14 9.54
N MET A 267 -21.28 -4.32 9.40
CA MET A 267 -21.48 -3.12 10.22
C MET A 267 -22.97 -2.79 10.47
N PRO A 268 -23.69 -3.60 11.28
CA PRO A 268 -25.13 -3.44 11.48
C PRO A 268 -25.47 -2.06 12.05
N GLY A 269 -26.47 -1.39 11.48
CA GLY A 269 -26.93 -0.07 11.94
C GLY A 269 -26.11 1.12 11.43
N THR A 270 -25.13 0.91 10.54
CA THR A 270 -24.37 2.01 9.93
C THR A 270 -24.95 2.46 8.59
N VAL A 271 -25.03 3.78 8.39
CA VAL A 271 -25.50 4.40 7.15
C VAL A 271 -24.33 5.04 6.43
N LEU A 272 -24.22 4.79 5.12
CA LEU A 272 -23.20 5.39 4.27
C LEU A 272 -23.53 6.87 4.05
N THR A 273 -22.71 7.78 4.58
CA THR A 273 -22.98 9.24 4.51
C THR A 273 -22.39 9.91 3.27
N SER A 274 -21.26 9.43 2.75
CA SER A 274 -20.69 9.93 1.49
C SER A 274 -19.74 8.91 0.88
N VAL A 275 -19.62 8.93 -0.45
CA VAL A 275 -18.64 8.14 -1.20
C VAL A 275 -17.81 9.09 -2.03
N ARG A 276 -16.50 9.11 -1.77
CA ARG A 276 -15.55 9.87 -2.58
C ARG A 276 -15.00 8.96 -3.67
N SER A 277 -15.57 9.02 -4.87
CA SER A 277 -15.01 8.40 -6.06
C SER A 277 -13.89 9.29 -6.61
N GLY A 278 -12.65 8.81 -6.55
CA GLY A 278 -11.54 9.47 -7.23
C GLY A 278 -11.62 9.18 -8.73
N ARG A 279 -11.94 10.19 -9.55
CA ARG A 279 -11.76 10.10 -11.00
C ARG A 279 -10.27 10.32 -11.29
N PRO A 280 -9.56 9.41 -11.99
CA PRO A 280 -8.24 9.72 -12.49
C PRO A 280 -8.33 10.92 -13.46
N PRO A 281 -7.34 11.83 -13.48
CA PRO A 281 -7.36 12.96 -14.38
C PRO A 281 -7.45 12.46 -15.82
N VAL A 282 -8.40 13.02 -16.58
CA VAL A 282 -8.43 12.89 -18.04
C VAL A 282 -7.25 13.72 -18.55
N PRO A 283 -6.33 13.17 -19.35
CA PRO A 283 -5.30 13.98 -19.98
C PRO A 283 -5.98 15.00 -20.89
N ASP A 284 -5.70 16.28 -20.66
CA ASP A 284 -6.23 17.38 -21.45
C ASP A 284 -5.87 17.17 -22.94
N GLU A 285 -6.86 17.20 -23.82
CA GLU A 285 -6.64 17.37 -25.25
C GLU A 285 -6.10 18.79 -25.46
N GLU A 286 -4.84 18.87 -25.88
CA GLU A 286 -4.20 20.12 -26.31
C GLU A 286 -4.87 20.61 -27.60
N ASP A 287 -5.54 21.76 -27.54
CA ASP A 287 -5.83 22.64 -28.69
C ASP A 287 -4.65 23.60 -28.92
#